data_AF-A0A660SJX6-F1
#
_entry.id   AF-A0A660SJX6-F1
#
_cell.length_a   1.000
_cell.length_b   1.000
_cell.length_c   1.000
_cell.angle_alpha   90.00
_cell.angle_beta   90.00
_cell.angle_gamma   90.00
#
_symmetry.space_group_name_H-M   'P 1'
#
loop_
_entity.id
_entity.type
_entity.pdbx_description
1 polymer ?
#
loop_
_entity_poly.entity_id
_entity_poly.type
_entity_poly.pdbx_seq_one_letter_code
_entity_poly.pdbx_strand_id
1 'polypeptide(L)'
;MLGKVKRIHFIGIGGIGMSGIALVLKNLGFQITGSDLKGGDAVRMLKRNGIKVFRGHRPENIGKADVVVYSSAITPENVELIAARSKKIPTIPRAEMLAELMRMKIGIAISGTHGKTTTTSMVGAVLEAGGMDPTMVIGGRLIATGENYRLGESRYLVVEADESDASFLHLTPVFIIITNIEREHLDFYHDLDEIKTAFLKFIEKVPFWGGVIINSDHPNNQTLIPIIKKRIITYGLYNSAEVKGEKIEWANWSSRFVIYYKNKRLGRVTIPLPGNHNVQNCLAAVAIGLELGISFKKIKQGLESFPGVHRRMEKVGEKGGVLYFDDYGHHPTEIAAVLATLRERFPKHRIIACFQPHRYTRIYHLIDDFARSFYSADLVLVTDIYPAGEKPIPGITGPIVAQRLKAVHPDVLYVGDLRGLNRRLKQIVTPGDIVITLGAGDITRVGRRLCLR
;
A
#
# COMPACT_ATOMS: atom_id res chain seq x y z
N MET A 1 -19.24 -13.29 -18.48
CA MET A 1 -18.64 -14.51 -17.90
C MET A 1 -17.68 -15.10 -18.92
N LEU A 2 -16.52 -15.62 -18.50
CA LEU A 2 -15.34 -16.04 -19.30
C LEU A 2 -15.63 -17.16 -20.34
N GLY A 3 -16.57 -16.96 -21.25
CA GLY A 3 -17.00 -17.95 -22.23
C GLY A 3 -17.39 -19.29 -21.60
N LYS A 4 -16.74 -20.37 -22.02
CA LYS A 4 -16.98 -21.74 -21.54
C LYS A 4 -16.14 -22.13 -20.31
N VAL A 5 -15.31 -21.23 -19.78
CA VAL A 5 -14.45 -21.51 -18.62
C VAL A 5 -15.30 -21.76 -17.38
N LYS A 6 -15.11 -22.92 -16.74
CA LYS A 6 -15.76 -23.28 -15.46
C LYS A 6 -14.75 -23.68 -14.39
N ARG A 7 -13.60 -24.24 -14.79
CA ARG A 7 -12.58 -24.83 -13.92
C ARG A 7 -11.27 -24.08 -14.03
N ILE A 8 -10.80 -23.52 -12.92
CA ILE A 8 -9.59 -22.71 -12.87
C ILE A 8 -8.62 -23.36 -11.89
N HIS A 9 -7.39 -23.61 -12.34
CA HIS A 9 -6.32 -24.14 -11.49
C HIS A 9 -5.28 -23.08 -11.22
N PHE A 10 -4.90 -22.89 -9.95
CA PHE A 10 -3.88 -21.91 -9.55
C PHE A 10 -2.57 -22.60 -9.14
N ILE A 11 -1.45 -22.18 -9.72
CA ILE A 11 -0.10 -22.61 -9.30
C ILE A 11 0.51 -21.54 -8.39
N GLY A 12 0.81 -21.91 -7.14
CA GLY A 12 1.21 -20.95 -6.10
C GLY A 12 -0.01 -20.25 -5.46
N ILE A 13 -1.09 -21.00 -5.23
CA ILE A 13 -2.38 -20.45 -4.78
C ILE A 13 -2.32 -19.81 -3.38
N GLY A 14 -1.34 -20.18 -2.56
CA GLY A 14 -1.14 -19.65 -1.21
C GLY A 14 -0.54 -18.24 -1.17
N GLY A 15 -0.10 -17.71 -2.32
CA GLY A 15 0.36 -16.32 -2.42
C GLY A 15 -0.74 -15.31 -2.07
N ILE A 16 -0.36 -14.18 -1.49
CA ILE A 16 -1.26 -13.10 -1.03
C ILE A 16 -2.25 -12.69 -2.13
N GLY A 17 -1.76 -12.32 -3.32
CA GLY A 17 -2.62 -11.92 -4.44
C GLY A 17 -3.33 -13.10 -5.12
N MET A 18 -2.78 -14.31 -5.05
CA MET A 18 -3.34 -15.50 -5.70
C MET A 18 -4.56 -16.02 -4.95
N SER A 19 -4.45 -16.14 -3.63
CA SER A 19 -5.51 -16.64 -2.75
C SER A 19 -6.75 -15.74 -2.79
N GLY A 20 -6.56 -14.41 -2.80
CA GLY A 20 -7.66 -13.45 -2.98
C GLY A 20 -8.41 -13.67 -4.29
N ILE A 21 -7.71 -13.70 -5.44
CA ILE A 21 -8.32 -13.91 -6.76
C ILE A 21 -9.07 -15.26 -6.82
N ALA A 22 -8.44 -16.33 -6.35
CA ALA A 22 -9.02 -17.67 -6.31
C ALA A 22 -10.34 -17.69 -5.54
N LEU A 23 -10.38 -17.03 -4.40
CA LEU A 23 -11.56 -16.97 -3.54
C LEU A 23 -12.70 -16.16 -4.15
N VAL A 24 -12.39 -15.04 -4.82
CA VAL A 24 -13.41 -14.25 -5.51
C VAL A 24 -14.02 -15.04 -6.69
N LEU A 25 -13.20 -15.73 -7.47
CA LEU A 25 -13.71 -16.57 -8.55
C LEU A 25 -14.55 -17.74 -8.03
N LYS A 26 -14.19 -18.32 -6.87
CA LYS A 26 -15.03 -19.33 -6.20
C LYS A 26 -16.42 -18.77 -5.88
N ASN A 27 -16.52 -17.55 -5.37
CA ASN A 27 -17.79 -16.90 -5.07
C ASN A 27 -18.60 -16.54 -6.32
N LEU A 28 -17.92 -16.27 -7.45
CA LEU A 28 -18.57 -16.09 -8.75
C LEU A 28 -19.03 -17.43 -9.39
N GLY A 29 -18.89 -18.55 -8.67
CA GLY A 29 -19.38 -19.87 -9.08
C GLY A 29 -18.38 -20.71 -9.87
N PHE A 30 -17.13 -20.27 -10.02
CA PHE A 30 -16.10 -21.08 -10.70
C PHE A 30 -15.63 -22.23 -9.79
N GLN A 31 -15.25 -23.35 -10.42
CA GLN A 31 -14.62 -24.47 -9.76
C GLN A 31 -13.12 -24.20 -9.63
N ILE A 32 -12.67 -23.95 -8.40
CA ILE A 32 -11.29 -23.58 -8.13
C ILE A 32 -10.52 -24.75 -7.55
N THR A 33 -9.33 -24.97 -8.09
CA THR A 33 -8.31 -25.85 -7.54
C THR A 33 -6.96 -25.12 -7.55
N GLY A 34 -5.97 -25.63 -6.83
CA GLY A 34 -4.62 -25.12 -7.00
C GLY A 34 -3.57 -25.87 -6.20
N SER A 35 -2.32 -25.50 -6.39
CA SER A 35 -1.15 -26.11 -5.77
C SER A 35 -0.31 -25.05 -5.05
N ASP A 36 0.36 -25.46 -3.97
CA ASP A 36 1.40 -24.65 -3.33
C ASP A 36 2.45 -25.54 -2.67
N LEU A 37 3.70 -25.06 -2.61
CA LEU A 37 4.80 -25.74 -1.91
C LEU A 37 4.62 -25.66 -0.39
N LYS A 38 4.11 -24.52 0.11
CA LYS A 38 3.99 -24.23 1.53
C LYS A 38 2.53 -24.22 1.96
N GLY A 39 2.28 -24.68 3.19
CA GLY A 39 1.03 -24.39 3.87
C GLY A 39 1.00 -22.95 4.37
N GLY A 40 -0.02 -22.59 5.12
CA GLY A 40 -0.14 -21.27 5.73
C GLY A 40 -1.59 -20.88 5.97
N ASP A 41 -1.80 -19.70 6.52
CA ASP A 41 -3.14 -19.16 6.79
C ASP A 41 -3.98 -19.08 5.51
N ALA A 42 -3.39 -18.56 4.42
CA ALA A 42 -4.06 -18.46 3.11
C ALA A 42 -4.52 -19.84 2.59
N VAL A 43 -3.65 -20.86 2.63
CA VAL A 43 -4.01 -22.22 2.19
C VAL A 43 -5.07 -22.85 3.08
N ARG A 44 -4.99 -22.66 4.40
CA ARG A 44 -6.03 -23.13 5.35
C ARG A 44 -7.38 -22.48 5.04
N MET A 45 -7.37 -21.19 4.77
CA MET A 45 -8.55 -20.39 4.47
C MET A 45 -9.21 -20.81 3.14
N LEU A 46 -8.42 -21.02 2.07
CA LEU A 46 -8.93 -21.56 0.81
C LEU A 46 -9.60 -22.92 0.99
N LYS A 47 -8.97 -23.83 1.76
CA LYS A 47 -9.54 -25.14 2.07
C LYS A 47 -10.85 -25.04 2.86
N ARG A 48 -10.94 -24.13 3.84
CA ARG A 48 -12.18 -23.86 4.59
C ARG A 48 -13.32 -23.36 3.68
N ASN A 49 -12.99 -22.65 2.62
CA ASN A 49 -13.94 -22.20 1.58
C ASN A 49 -14.19 -23.26 0.48
N GLY A 50 -13.87 -24.54 0.75
CA GLY A 50 -14.15 -25.66 -0.15
C GLY A 50 -13.30 -25.67 -1.43
N ILE A 51 -12.14 -24.98 -1.44
CA ILE A 51 -11.19 -25.02 -2.55
C ILE A 51 -10.20 -26.16 -2.33
N LYS A 52 -10.04 -27.02 -3.34
CA LYS A 52 -9.08 -28.13 -3.30
C LYS A 52 -7.67 -27.59 -3.54
N VAL A 53 -6.83 -27.64 -2.50
CA VAL A 53 -5.42 -27.22 -2.57
C VAL A 53 -4.47 -28.40 -2.39
N PHE A 54 -3.67 -28.67 -3.42
CA PHE A 54 -2.62 -29.68 -3.46
C PHE A 54 -1.32 -29.17 -2.84
N ARG A 55 -0.62 -30.03 -2.09
CA ARG A 55 0.73 -29.75 -1.62
C ARG A 55 1.75 -30.26 -2.64
N GLY A 56 2.68 -29.39 -3.02
CA GLY A 56 3.70 -29.67 -4.03
C GLY A 56 3.16 -29.62 -5.46
N HIS A 57 4.06 -29.50 -6.43
CA HIS A 57 3.71 -29.44 -7.84
C HIS A 57 3.79 -30.82 -8.50
N ARG A 58 2.73 -31.22 -9.19
CA ARG A 58 2.65 -32.48 -9.93
C ARG A 58 1.81 -32.31 -11.20
N PRO A 59 2.20 -32.88 -12.36
CA PRO A 59 1.45 -32.75 -13.60
C PRO A 59 -0.04 -33.09 -13.48
N GLU A 60 -0.41 -34.01 -12.60
CA GLU A 60 -1.79 -34.48 -12.42
C GLU A 60 -2.67 -33.46 -11.68
N ASN A 61 -2.07 -32.52 -10.93
CA ASN A 61 -2.81 -31.54 -10.12
C ASN A 61 -3.70 -30.63 -10.98
N ILE A 62 -3.31 -30.33 -12.23
CA ILE A 62 -4.10 -29.49 -13.15
C ILE A 62 -5.42 -30.15 -13.55
N GLY A 63 -5.53 -31.49 -13.42
CA GLY A 63 -6.72 -32.26 -13.72
C GLY A 63 -7.34 -31.92 -15.08
N LYS A 64 -8.58 -31.41 -15.05
CA LYS A 64 -9.35 -30.98 -16.22
C LYS A 64 -9.56 -29.45 -16.23
N ALA A 65 -8.58 -28.67 -15.75
CA ALA A 65 -8.68 -27.22 -15.76
C ALA A 65 -8.96 -26.68 -17.17
N ASP A 66 -9.83 -25.67 -17.26
CA ASP A 66 -10.09 -24.94 -18.50
C ASP A 66 -9.05 -23.82 -18.70
N VAL A 67 -8.45 -23.34 -17.60
CA VAL A 67 -7.36 -22.37 -17.58
C VAL A 67 -6.49 -22.58 -16.34
N VAL A 68 -5.19 -22.33 -16.48
CA VAL A 68 -4.21 -22.36 -15.39
C VAL A 68 -3.69 -20.96 -15.13
N VAL A 69 -3.79 -20.50 -13.88
CA VAL A 69 -3.28 -19.21 -13.41
C VAL A 69 -2.03 -19.44 -12.58
N TYR A 70 -0.96 -18.70 -12.82
CA TYR A 70 0.29 -18.87 -12.07
C TYR A 70 0.82 -17.56 -11.48
N SER A 71 1.49 -17.67 -10.34
CA SER A 71 2.13 -16.52 -9.68
C SER A 71 3.46 -16.18 -10.34
N SER A 72 3.99 -14.97 -10.10
CA SER A 72 5.31 -14.55 -10.58
C SER A 72 6.48 -15.39 -10.03
N ALA A 73 6.26 -16.13 -8.93
CA ALA A 73 7.26 -17.04 -8.37
C ALA A 73 7.34 -18.39 -9.09
N ILE A 74 6.43 -18.67 -10.03
CA ILE A 74 6.41 -19.92 -10.79
C ILE A 74 7.26 -19.76 -12.06
N THR A 75 8.29 -20.59 -12.18
CA THR A 75 9.18 -20.60 -13.34
C THR A 75 8.60 -21.40 -14.50
N PRO A 76 9.06 -21.18 -15.75
CA PRO A 76 8.62 -21.95 -16.92
C PRO A 76 8.83 -23.46 -16.80
N GLU A 77 9.77 -23.91 -15.98
CA GLU A 77 10.12 -25.31 -15.73
C GLU A 77 9.15 -26.02 -14.78
N ASN A 78 8.18 -25.29 -14.22
CA ASN A 78 7.19 -25.89 -13.33
C ASN A 78 6.40 -27.01 -14.03
N VAL A 79 6.37 -28.18 -13.41
CA VAL A 79 5.78 -29.40 -13.97
C VAL A 79 4.28 -29.29 -14.28
N GLU A 80 3.53 -28.48 -13.53
CA GLU A 80 2.10 -28.23 -13.80
C GLU A 80 1.93 -27.29 -15.00
N LEU A 81 2.79 -26.29 -15.13
CA LEU A 81 2.77 -25.34 -16.24
C LEU A 81 3.14 -26.03 -17.56
N ILE A 82 4.16 -26.89 -17.54
CA ILE A 82 4.54 -27.73 -18.68
C ILE A 82 3.38 -28.64 -19.08
N ALA A 83 2.75 -29.31 -18.10
CA ALA A 83 1.62 -30.20 -18.36
C ALA A 83 0.38 -29.49 -18.89
N ALA A 84 0.13 -28.24 -18.47
CA ALA A 84 -0.95 -27.42 -19.00
C ALA A 84 -0.71 -27.07 -20.47
N ARG A 85 0.50 -26.63 -20.79
CA ARG A 85 0.92 -26.29 -22.16
C ARG A 85 0.87 -27.48 -23.10
N SER A 86 1.34 -28.66 -22.67
CA SER A 86 1.29 -29.88 -23.49
C SER A 86 -0.14 -30.32 -23.82
N LYS A 87 -1.08 -30.07 -22.91
CA LYS A 87 -2.53 -30.30 -23.09
C LYS A 87 -3.25 -29.14 -23.80
N LYS A 88 -2.53 -28.10 -24.24
CA LYS A 88 -3.08 -26.88 -24.84
C LYS A 88 -4.11 -26.17 -23.94
N ILE A 89 -3.97 -26.30 -22.62
CA ILE A 89 -4.76 -25.54 -21.65
C ILE A 89 -4.14 -24.14 -21.54
N PRO A 90 -4.92 -23.05 -21.71
CA PRO A 90 -4.43 -21.69 -21.55
C PRO A 90 -3.73 -21.49 -20.19
N THR A 91 -2.55 -20.88 -20.22
CA THR A 91 -1.79 -20.51 -19.02
C THR A 91 -1.67 -19.00 -18.97
N ILE A 92 -2.17 -18.36 -17.92
CA ILE A 92 -2.13 -16.90 -17.78
C ILE A 92 -1.51 -16.47 -16.44
N PRO A 93 -0.76 -15.36 -16.41
CA PRO A 93 -0.22 -14.84 -15.17
C PRO A 93 -1.31 -14.27 -14.27
N ARG A 94 -1.01 -14.16 -12.97
CA ARG A 94 -1.89 -13.54 -11.95
C ARG A 94 -2.50 -12.20 -12.39
N ALA A 95 -1.69 -11.31 -12.97
CA ALA A 95 -2.10 -9.96 -13.34
C ALA A 95 -3.20 -9.97 -14.42
N GLU A 96 -3.12 -10.89 -15.37
CA GLU A 96 -4.13 -11.06 -16.42
C GLU A 96 -5.45 -11.57 -15.83
N MET A 97 -5.41 -12.55 -14.92
CA MET A 97 -6.62 -13.03 -14.25
C MET A 97 -7.27 -11.92 -13.38
N LEU A 98 -6.46 -11.09 -12.71
CA LEU A 98 -6.98 -9.94 -11.96
C LEU A 98 -7.66 -8.91 -12.89
N ALA A 99 -7.09 -8.68 -14.07
CA ALA A 99 -7.68 -7.81 -15.07
C ALA A 99 -9.05 -8.33 -15.55
N GLU A 100 -9.14 -9.64 -15.83
CA GLU A 100 -10.40 -10.27 -16.22
C GLU A 100 -11.44 -10.27 -15.10
N LEU A 101 -11.01 -10.49 -13.85
CA LEU A 101 -11.88 -10.33 -12.69
C LEU A 101 -12.43 -8.90 -12.60
N MET A 102 -11.58 -7.91 -12.85
CA MET A 102 -11.98 -6.50 -12.84
C MET A 102 -12.98 -6.17 -13.96
N ARG A 103 -12.87 -6.77 -15.15
CA ARG A 103 -13.89 -6.60 -16.22
C ARG A 103 -15.28 -7.07 -15.82
N MET A 104 -15.40 -8.02 -14.89
CA MET A 104 -16.67 -8.57 -14.44
C MET A 104 -17.30 -7.76 -13.29
N LYS A 105 -16.58 -6.78 -12.72
CA LYS A 105 -16.99 -5.99 -11.56
C LYS A 105 -16.81 -4.48 -11.85
N ILE A 106 -17.35 -3.62 -10.98
CA ILE A 106 -16.94 -2.21 -10.95
C ILE A 106 -15.59 -2.16 -10.23
N GLY A 107 -14.52 -2.08 -11.02
CA GLY A 107 -13.16 -1.95 -10.52
C GLY A 107 -12.84 -0.53 -10.03
N ILE A 108 -12.43 -0.42 -8.77
CA ILE A 108 -11.89 0.80 -8.15
C ILE A 108 -10.42 0.51 -7.85
N ALA A 109 -9.52 1.07 -8.65
CA ALA A 109 -8.09 0.86 -8.51
C ALA A 109 -7.42 2.06 -7.83
N ILE A 110 -6.68 1.81 -6.75
CA ILE A 110 -5.92 2.82 -6.03
C ILE A 110 -4.47 2.68 -6.41
N SER A 111 -3.89 3.72 -7.01
CA SER A 111 -2.51 3.78 -7.46
C SER A 111 -1.84 5.09 -7.05
N GLY A 112 -0.53 5.17 -7.30
CA GLY A 112 0.32 6.28 -6.89
C GLY A 112 1.46 5.81 -5.99
N THR A 113 2.51 6.61 -5.87
CA THR A 113 3.76 6.19 -5.22
C THR A 113 3.56 5.84 -3.74
N HIS A 114 2.84 6.68 -3.00
CA HIS A 114 2.60 6.54 -1.55
C HIS A 114 1.12 6.55 -1.21
N GLY A 115 0.76 5.97 -0.05
CA GLY A 115 -0.60 6.03 0.49
C GLY A 115 -1.62 5.07 -0.13
N LYS A 116 -1.21 4.20 -1.06
CA LYS A 116 -2.07 3.20 -1.71
C LYS A 116 -2.83 2.34 -0.70
N THR A 117 -2.11 1.57 0.13
CA THR A 117 -2.71 0.66 1.11
C THR A 117 -3.66 1.36 2.09
N THR A 118 -3.29 2.55 2.59
CA THR A 118 -4.12 3.34 3.51
C THR A 118 -5.40 3.80 2.83
N THR A 119 -5.28 4.37 1.63
CA THR A 119 -6.42 4.83 0.84
C THR A 119 -7.34 3.68 0.47
N THR A 120 -6.80 2.55 0.00
CA THR A 120 -7.56 1.33 -0.28
C THR A 120 -8.38 0.87 0.92
N SER A 121 -7.78 0.90 2.12
CA SER A 121 -8.46 0.49 3.37
C SER A 121 -9.58 1.45 3.77
N MET A 122 -9.35 2.77 3.64
CA MET A 122 -10.38 3.79 3.90
C MET A 122 -11.52 3.71 2.89
N VAL A 123 -11.23 3.48 1.60
CA VAL A 123 -12.24 3.25 0.55
C VAL A 123 -13.08 2.03 0.92
N GLY A 124 -12.45 0.93 1.32
CA GLY A 124 -13.15 -0.26 1.81
C GLY A 124 -14.16 0.05 2.90
N ALA A 125 -13.72 0.74 3.95
CA ALA A 125 -14.57 1.12 5.09
C ALA A 125 -15.73 2.04 4.67
N VAL A 126 -15.50 2.99 3.78
CA VAL A 126 -16.55 3.88 3.23
C VAL A 126 -17.59 3.10 2.44
N LEU A 127 -17.16 2.20 1.57
CA LEU A 127 -18.07 1.39 0.75
C LEU A 127 -18.88 0.40 1.60
N GLU A 128 -18.25 -0.20 2.61
CA GLU A 128 -18.91 -1.09 3.57
C GLU A 128 -19.99 -0.36 4.36
N ALA A 129 -19.65 0.78 4.98
CA ALA A 129 -20.64 1.64 5.64
C ALA A 129 -21.73 2.17 4.68
N GLY A 130 -21.38 2.29 3.39
CA GLY A 130 -22.27 2.57 2.28
C GLY A 130 -23.37 1.52 2.08
N GLY A 131 -23.13 0.27 2.47
CA GLY A 131 -23.92 -0.90 2.09
C GLY A 131 -23.56 -1.44 0.70
N MET A 132 -22.39 -1.06 0.17
CA MET A 132 -21.92 -1.52 -1.15
C MET A 132 -21.19 -2.85 -1.08
N ASP A 133 -20.80 -3.33 0.11
CA ASP A 133 -20.14 -4.61 0.36
C ASP A 133 -19.09 -5.04 -0.71
N PRO A 134 -17.96 -4.32 -0.82
CA PRO A 134 -16.99 -4.58 -1.89
C PRO A 134 -16.14 -5.81 -1.64
N THR A 135 -15.77 -6.49 -2.72
CA THR A 135 -14.58 -7.34 -2.70
C THR A 135 -13.33 -6.44 -2.64
N MET A 136 -12.35 -6.77 -1.80
CA MET A 136 -11.08 -6.03 -1.69
C MET A 136 -9.88 -6.94 -1.90
N VAL A 137 -8.88 -6.45 -2.63
CA VAL A 137 -7.58 -7.10 -2.82
C VAL A 137 -6.47 -6.09 -2.55
N ILE A 138 -5.67 -6.30 -1.51
CA ILE A 138 -4.74 -5.31 -0.97
C ILE A 138 -3.32 -5.88 -0.97
N GLY A 139 -2.31 -5.04 -1.25
CA GLY A 139 -0.91 -5.47 -1.21
C GLY A 139 -0.41 -5.81 0.20
N GLY A 140 -1.03 -5.23 1.24
CA GLY A 140 -0.74 -5.45 2.67
C GLY A 140 -1.91 -6.06 3.48
N ARG A 141 -1.69 -6.26 4.79
CA ARG A 141 -2.69 -6.82 5.74
C ARG A 141 -3.64 -5.73 6.26
N LEU A 142 -4.95 -5.95 6.23
CA LEU A 142 -5.95 -5.13 6.92
C LEU A 142 -5.84 -5.33 8.44
N ILE A 143 -5.90 -4.26 9.24
CA ILE A 143 -5.98 -4.40 10.71
C ILE A 143 -7.28 -5.12 11.10
N ALA A 144 -8.41 -4.72 10.49
CA ALA A 144 -9.74 -5.19 10.88
C ALA A 144 -9.89 -6.72 10.78
N THR A 145 -9.29 -7.33 9.77
CA THR A 145 -9.44 -8.77 9.48
C THR A 145 -8.14 -9.55 9.65
N GLY A 146 -6.98 -8.90 9.69
CA GLY A 146 -5.66 -9.54 9.63
C GLY A 146 -5.31 -10.15 8.27
N GLU A 147 -6.21 -10.03 7.28
CA GLU A 147 -6.10 -10.61 5.94
C GLU A 147 -5.80 -9.53 4.89
N ASN A 148 -5.28 -9.94 3.73
CA ASN A 148 -4.93 -9.02 2.63
C ASN A 148 -6.04 -8.89 1.57
N TYR A 149 -7.21 -9.43 1.87
CA TYR A 149 -8.39 -9.37 1.04
C TYR A 149 -9.62 -9.36 1.93
N ARG A 150 -10.74 -8.92 1.36
CA ARG A 150 -12.08 -9.04 1.94
C ARG A 150 -13.00 -9.54 0.84
N LEU A 151 -13.79 -10.55 1.11
CA LEU A 151 -14.86 -10.92 0.20
C LEU A 151 -16.07 -10.06 0.48
N GLY A 152 -16.61 -9.47 -0.58
CA GLY A 152 -17.94 -8.89 -0.58
C GLY A 152 -18.75 -9.54 -1.70
N GLU A 153 -20.05 -9.58 -1.54
CA GLU A 153 -21.00 -10.24 -2.45
C GLU A 153 -21.42 -9.32 -3.61
N SER A 154 -21.10 -8.03 -3.51
CA SER A 154 -21.52 -7.04 -4.50
C SER A 154 -20.73 -7.08 -5.81
N ARG A 155 -21.15 -6.21 -6.73
CA ARG A 155 -20.44 -5.93 -8.00
C ARG A 155 -19.16 -5.11 -7.84
N TYR A 156 -18.78 -4.63 -6.67
CA TYR A 156 -17.61 -3.76 -6.49
C TYR A 156 -16.33 -4.57 -6.21
N LEU A 157 -15.23 -4.14 -6.82
CA LEU A 157 -13.90 -4.67 -6.59
C LEU A 157 -12.94 -3.50 -6.33
N VAL A 158 -12.40 -3.43 -5.12
CA VAL A 158 -11.38 -2.45 -4.74
C VAL A 158 -10.02 -3.12 -4.76
N VAL A 159 -9.06 -2.56 -5.49
CA VAL A 159 -7.70 -3.10 -5.56
C VAL A 159 -6.65 -2.04 -5.34
N GLU A 160 -5.56 -2.44 -4.70
CA GLU A 160 -4.29 -1.74 -4.79
C GLU A 160 -3.63 -2.04 -6.15
N ALA A 161 -3.33 -1.00 -6.91
CA ALA A 161 -2.74 -1.06 -8.24
C ALA A 161 -1.28 -0.59 -8.18
N ASP A 162 -0.39 -1.56 -8.30
CA ASP A 162 1.07 -1.39 -8.19
C ASP A 162 1.67 -0.93 -9.52
N GLU A 163 2.31 0.24 -9.48
CA GLU A 163 3.03 0.84 -10.59
C GLU A 163 4.45 0.29 -10.74
N SER A 164 5.04 -0.32 -9.71
CA SER A 164 6.49 -0.61 -9.64
C SER A 164 7.05 -1.45 -10.79
N ASP A 165 6.24 -2.33 -11.37
CA ASP A 165 6.58 -3.22 -12.49
C ASP A 165 5.66 -3.03 -13.70
N ALA A 166 4.96 -1.90 -13.75
CA ALA A 166 3.88 -1.60 -14.68
C ALA A 166 2.73 -2.63 -14.73
N SER A 167 2.59 -3.53 -13.75
CA SER A 167 1.53 -4.55 -13.75
C SER A 167 0.12 -3.96 -13.65
N PHE A 168 -0.04 -2.76 -13.06
CA PHE A 168 -1.29 -2.01 -13.13
C PHE A 168 -1.78 -1.73 -14.56
N LEU A 169 -0.90 -1.73 -15.57
CA LEU A 169 -1.25 -1.59 -16.99
C LEU A 169 -1.95 -2.82 -17.54
N HIS A 170 -2.18 -3.89 -16.77
CA HIS A 170 -3.08 -4.97 -17.17
C HIS A 170 -4.51 -4.74 -16.69
N LEU A 171 -4.71 -4.01 -15.58
CA LEU A 171 -6.01 -3.79 -14.97
C LEU A 171 -6.98 -3.02 -15.88
N THR A 172 -8.28 -3.16 -15.64
CA THR A 172 -9.35 -2.51 -16.42
C THR A 172 -10.33 -1.78 -15.51
N PRO A 173 -9.88 -0.73 -14.79
CA PRO A 173 -10.68 -0.07 -13.78
C PRO A 173 -11.81 0.76 -14.37
N VAL A 174 -12.90 0.88 -13.61
CA VAL A 174 -13.95 1.88 -13.84
C VAL A 174 -13.55 3.19 -13.19
N PHE A 175 -13.02 3.13 -11.97
CA PHE A 175 -12.51 4.29 -11.25
C PHE A 175 -11.04 4.09 -10.90
N ILE A 176 -10.24 5.13 -11.10
CA ILE A 176 -8.84 5.18 -10.66
C ILE A 176 -8.72 6.25 -9.60
N ILE A 177 -8.04 5.95 -8.50
CA ILE A 177 -7.58 6.92 -7.51
C ILE A 177 -6.06 7.07 -7.68
N ILE A 178 -5.58 8.30 -7.86
CA ILE A 178 -4.15 8.63 -7.93
C ILE A 178 -3.79 9.47 -6.72
N THR A 179 -2.97 8.91 -5.83
CA THR A 179 -2.53 9.58 -4.59
C THR A 179 -1.44 10.62 -4.83
N ASN A 180 -0.38 10.22 -5.53
CA ASN A 180 0.79 11.02 -5.89
C ASN A 180 1.63 10.25 -6.91
N ILE A 181 2.56 10.94 -7.58
CA ILE A 181 3.48 10.36 -8.56
C ILE A 181 4.86 10.94 -8.32
N GLU A 182 5.81 10.12 -7.87
CA GLU A 182 7.19 10.52 -7.58
C GLU A 182 8.20 9.59 -8.26
N ARG A 183 9.48 9.96 -8.17
CA ARG A 183 10.59 9.15 -8.68
C ARG A 183 10.80 7.94 -7.77
N GLU A 184 10.21 6.82 -8.12
CA GLU A 184 10.44 5.53 -7.48
C GLU A 184 10.57 4.43 -8.54
N HIS A 185 11.14 3.28 -8.17
CA HIS A 185 11.29 2.12 -9.05
C HIS A 185 12.12 2.41 -10.32
N LEU A 186 13.20 3.19 -10.16
CA LEU A 186 14.11 3.56 -11.25
C LEU A 186 14.98 2.40 -11.76
N ASP A 187 14.85 1.24 -11.14
CA ASP A 187 15.33 -0.05 -11.65
C ASP A 187 14.44 -0.61 -12.77
N PHE A 188 13.18 -0.14 -12.85
CA PHE A 188 12.22 -0.50 -13.89
C PHE A 188 11.96 0.66 -14.86
N TYR A 189 11.75 1.87 -14.34
CA TYR A 189 11.52 3.08 -15.13
C TYR A 189 12.81 3.87 -15.34
N HIS A 190 13.01 4.42 -16.53
CA HIS A 190 14.12 5.30 -16.85
C HIS A 190 14.08 6.58 -16.03
N ASP A 191 12.91 7.22 -15.95
CA ASP A 191 12.73 8.51 -15.27
C ASP A 191 11.26 8.76 -14.88
N LEU A 192 11.03 9.93 -14.29
CA LEU A 192 9.70 10.39 -13.87
C LEU A 192 8.72 10.55 -15.04
N ASP A 193 9.20 10.88 -16.24
CA ASP A 193 8.33 11.11 -17.39
C ASP A 193 7.84 9.78 -17.97
N GLU A 194 8.65 8.74 -17.92
CA GLU A 194 8.20 7.38 -18.20
C GLU A 194 7.14 6.90 -17.19
N ILE A 195 7.33 7.17 -15.90
CA ILE A 195 6.33 6.89 -14.85
C ILE A 195 5.02 7.61 -15.17
N LYS A 196 5.07 8.93 -15.42
CA LYS A 196 3.90 9.74 -15.82
C LYS A 196 3.20 9.17 -17.06
N THR A 197 3.97 8.75 -18.05
CA THR A 197 3.45 8.12 -19.27
C THR A 197 2.72 6.81 -18.97
N ALA A 198 3.25 5.99 -18.05
CA ALA A 198 2.57 4.79 -17.59
C ALA A 198 1.23 5.12 -16.88
N PHE A 199 1.20 6.13 -16.01
CA PHE A 199 -0.05 6.58 -15.38
C PHE A 199 -1.07 7.09 -16.41
N LEU A 200 -0.65 7.84 -17.43
CA LEU A 200 -1.54 8.27 -18.51
C LEU A 200 -2.12 7.07 -19.29
N LYS A 201 -1.29 6.07 -19.63
CA LYS A 201 -1.76 4.82 -20.25
C LYS A 201 -2.76 4.07 -19.37
N PHE A 202 -2.55 4.08 -18.05
CA PHE A 202 -3.47 3.48 -17.10
C PHE A 202 -4.81 4.22 -17.04
N ILE A 203 -4.78 5.55 -17.00
CA ILE A 203 -5.97 6.43 -17.04
C ILE A 203 -6.79 6.22 -18.31
N GLU A 204 -6.15 6.01 -19.46
CA GLU A 204 -6.87 5.81 -20.72
C GLU A 204 -7.79 4.57 -20.73
N LYS A 205 -7.54 3.61 -19.84
CA LYS A 205 -8.39 2.42 -19.67
C LYS A 205 -9.73 2.69 -18.99
N VAL A 206 -9.88 3.85 -18.34
CA VAL A 206 -11.13 4.24 -17.70
C VAL A 206 -12.23 4.39 -18.77
N PRO A 207 -13.38 3.71 -18.63
CA PRO A 207 -14.49 3.86 -19.58
C PRO A 207 -15.11 5.26 -19.49
N PHE A 208 -15.87 5.67 -20.51
CA PHE A 208 -16.45 7.03 -20.58
C PHE A 208 -17.38 7.37 -19.40
N TRP A 209 -17.97 6.36 -18.76
CA TRP A 209 -18.86 6.49 -17.60
C TRP A 209 -18.13 6.31 -16.26
N GLY A 210 -16.82 6.09 -16.30
CA GLY A 210 -15.96 6.03 -15.12
C GLY A 210 -15.35 7.40 -14.76
N GLY A 211 -14.31 7.39 -13.95
CA GLY A 211 -13.61 8.63 -13.56
C GLY A 211 -12.25 8.44 -12.90
N VAL A 212 -11.48 9.52 -12.86
CA VAL A 212 -10.18 9.60 -12.22
C VAL A 212 -10.27 10.54 -11.01
N ILE A 213 -10.01 10.02 -9.83
CA ILE A 213 -9.94 10.77 -8.58
C ILE A 213 -8.48 11.08 -8.31
N ILE A 214 -8.09 12.36 -8.32
CA ILE A 214 -6.67 12.74 -8.33
C ILE A 214 -6.35 13.81 -7.29
N ASN A 215 -5.24 13.63 -6.58
CA ASN A 215 -4.77 14.61 -5.61
C ASN A 215 -4.22 15.84 -6.34
N SER A 216 -4.89 16.99 -6.22
CA SER A 216 -4.46 18.24 -6.84
C SER A 216 -3.33 18.95 -6.10
N ASP A 217 -3.01 18.55 -4.86
CA ASP A 217 -1.90 19.16 -4.12
C ASP A 217 -0.54 18.67 -4.62
N HIS A 218 -0.49 17.51 -5.28
CA HIS A 218 0.78 16.92 -5.70
C HIS A 218 1.28 17.55 -7.02
N PRO A 219 2.51 18.10 -7.08
CA PRO A 219 3.01 18.81 -8.25
C PRO A 219 2.97 17.98 -9.55
N ASN A 220 3.41 16.72 -9.50
CA ASN A 220 3.37 15.87 -10.69
C ASN A 220 1.95 15.53 -11.13
N ASN A 221 0.99 15.45 -10.21
CA ASN A 221 -0.41 15.23 -10.58
C ASN A 221 -0.98 16.46 -11.28
N GLN A 222 -0.64 17.66 -10.82
CA GLN A 222 -1.04 18.92 -11.46
C GLN A 222 -0.58 18.98 -12.92
N THR A 223 0.62 18.46 -13.23
CA THR A 223 1.10 18.40 -14.62
C THR A 223 0.27 17.45 -15.50
N LEU A 224 -0.41 16.45 -14.92
CA LEU A 224 -1.23 15.50 -15.66
C LEU A 224 -2.69 15.93 -15.83
N ILE A 225 -3.25 16.63 -14.82
CA ILE A 225 -4.66 17.09 -14.83
C ILE A 225 -5.10 17.73 -16.16
N PRO A 226 -4.35 18.69 -16.77
CA PRO A 226 -4.79 19.32 -18.03
C PRO A 226 -4.70 18.41 -19.26
N ILE A 227 -3.98 17.28 -19.17
CA ILE A 227 -3.74 16.34 -20.29
C ILE A 227 -4.78 15.21 -20.27
N ILE A 228 -5.32 14.88 -19.10
CA ILE A 228 -6.29 13.80 -18.93
C ILE A 228 -7.61 14.15 -19.62
N LYS A 229 -8.05 13.29 -20.55
CA LYS A 229 -9.31 13.45 -21.31
C LYS A 229 -10.51 12.78 -20.65
N LYS A 230 -10.29 12.01 -19.58
CA LYS A 230 -11.34 11.34 -18.81
C LYS A 230 -11.97 12.31 -17.82
N ARG A 231 -13.15 11.95 -17.29
CA ARG A 231 -13.76 12.71 -16.20
C ARG A 231 -12.84 12.67 -14.97
N ILE A 232 -12.58 13.83 -14.39
CA ILE A 232 -11.72 14.00 -13.21
C ILE A 232 -12.56 14.45 -12.01
N ILE A 233 -12.18 14.00 -10.82
CA ILE A 233 -12.62 14.53 -9.53
C ILE A 233 -11.36 14.86 -8.73
N THR A 234 -11.13 16.14 -8.44
CA THR A 234 -9.93 16.56 -7.69
C THR A 234 -10.18 16.55 -6.19
N TYR A 235 -9.15 16.17 -5.43
CA TYR A 235 -9.15 16.32 -3.98
C TYR A 235 -7.84 16.94 -3.47
N GLY A 236 -7.88 17.61 -2.32
CA GLY A 236 -6.71 18.25 -1.74
C GLY A 236 -7.00 19.06 -0.47
N LEU A 237 -5.95 19.61 0.11
CA LEU A 237 -5.95 20.49 1.27
C LEU A 237 -5.60 21.92 0.88
N TYR A 238 -4.65 22.08 -0.03
CA TYR A 238 -4.00 23.37 -0.30
C TYR A 238 -4.55 24.01 -1.57
N ASN A 239 -4.61 23.24 -2.66
CA ASN A 239 -5.05 23.76 -3.94
C ASN A 239 -6.57 23.73 -4.11
N SER A 240 -7.06 24.40 -5.15
CA SER A 240 -8.47 24.30 -5.55
C SER A 240 -8.78 22.86 -5.95
N ALA A 241 -9.79 22.28 -5.29
CA ALA A 241 -10.21 20.90 -5.48
C ALA A 241 -11.73 20.77 -5.32
N GLU A 242 -12.34 19.79 -5.98
CA GLU A 242 -13.75 19.48 -5.78
C GLU A 242 -14.04 18.95 -4.37
N VAL A 243 -13.16 18.09 -3.83
CA VAL A 243 -13.25 17.58 -2.45
C VAL A 243 -12.11 18.14 -1.62
N LYS A 244 -12.42 19.03 -0.67
CA LYS A 244 -11.40 19.76 0.10
C LYS A 244 -11.49 19.49 1.60
N GLY A 245 -10.34 19.36 2.24
CA GLY A 245 -10.20 19.32 3.70
C GLY A 245 -9.69 20.64 4.26
N GLU A 246 -10.37 21.18 5.27
CA GLU A 246 -9.96 22.42 5.95
C GLU A 246 -10.11 22.32 7.47
N LYS A 247 -9.57 23.31 8.20
CA LYS A 247 -9.64 23.41 9.67
C LYS A 247 -9.18 22.10 10.33
N ILE A 248 -7.97 21.69 9.96
CA ILE A 248 -7.37 20.46 10.45
C ILE A 248 -6.91 20.71 11.88
N GLU A 249 -7.41 19.89 12.79
CA GLU A 249 -7.09 19.86 14.21
C GLU A 249 -6.57 18.47 14.54
N TRP A 250 -5.50 18.37 15.31
CA TRP A 250 -4.96 17.08 15.75
C TRP A 250 -5.16 16.92 17.24
N ALA A 251 -5.79 15.82 17.64
CA ALA A 251 -6.03 15.50 19.05
C ALA A 251 -5.99 13.99 19.25
N ASN A 252 -5.40 13.52 20.36
CA ASN A 252 -5.46 12.11 20.78
C ASN A 252 -5.09 11.06 19.70
N TRP A 253 -4.09 11.34 18.85
CA TRP A 253 -3.69 10.42 17.76
C TRP A 253 -4.72 10.25 16.66
N SER A 254 -5.59 11.26 16.54
CA SER A 254 -6.55 11.41 15.48
C SER A 254 -6.39 12.74 14.74
N SER A 255 -6.83 12.78 13.49
CA SER A 255 -7.01 14.01 12.72
C SER A 255 -8.49 14.32 12.63
N ARG A 256 -8.86 15.55 12.97
CA ARG A 256 -10.22 16.08 12.87
C ARG A 256 -10.22 17.24 11.88
N PHE A 257 -11.12 17.23 10.91
CA PHE A 257 -11.15 18.27 9.87
C PHE A 257 -12.54 18.40 9.27
N VAL A 258 -12.79 19.52 8.59
CA VAL A 258 -14.04 19.82 7.89
C VAL A 258 -13.89 19.48 6.41
N ILE A 259 -14.85 18.75 5.87
CA ILE A 259 -14.91 18.37 4.47
C ILE A 259 -15.86 19.30 3.72
N TYR A 260 -15.40 19.75 2.56
CA TYR A 260 -16.15 20.51 1.58
C TYR A 260 -16.23 19.72 0.28
N TYR A 261 -17.37 19.79 -0.40
CA TYR A 261 -17.54 19.29 -1.75
C TYR A 261 -18.11 20.42 -2.63
N LYS A 262 -17.39 20.80 -3.68
CA LYS A 262 -17.72 21.93 -4.57
C LYS A 262 -18.06 23.19 -3.77
N ASN A 263 -17.17 23.55 -2.83
CA ASN A 263 -17.30 24.66 -1.88
C ASN A 263 -18.49 24.58 -0.89
N LYS A 264 -19.30 23.51 -0.93
CA LYS A 264 -20.35 23.27 0.07
C LYS A 264 -19.78 22.47 1.23
N ARG A 265 -19.93 23.01 2.45
CA ARG A 265 -19.57 22.30 3.68
C ARG A 265 -20.44 21.04 3.84
N LEU A 266 -19.81 19.87 3.91
CA LEU A 266 -20.50 18.60 4.18
C LEU A 266 -20.56 18.31 5.68
N GLY A 267 -19.45 18.53 6.39
CA GLY A 267 -19.39 18.34 7.83
C GLY A 267 -17.98 17.99 8.31
N ARG A 268 -17.88 17.65 9.60
CA ARG A 268 -16.62 17.31 10.25
C ARG A 268 -16.48 15.80 10.40
N VAL A 269 -15.27 15.30 10.13
CA VAL A 269 -14.86 13.89 10.27
C VAL A 269 -13.66 13.82 11.21
N THR A 270 -13.57 12.72 11.97
CA THR A 270 -12.38 12.37 12.74
C THR A 270 -11.83 11.03 12.23
N ILE A 271 -10.54 10.92 11.98
CA ILE A 271 -9.88 9.65 11.62
C ILE A 271 -8.80 9.32 12.66
N PRO A 272 -8.59 8.05 13.04
CA PRO A 272 -7.61 7.68 14.06
C PRO A 272 -6.18 7.59 13.52
N LEU A 273 -5.84 8.49 12.58
CA LEU A 273 -4.51 8.62 12.00
C LEU A 273 -4.11 10.09 11.97
N PRO A 274 -2.94 10.46 12.49
CA PRO A 274 -2.43 11.83 12.40
C PRO A 274 -1.84 12.13 11.01
N GLY A 275 -1.66 13.42 10.72
CA GLY A 275 -0.87 13.90 9.59
C GLY A 275 -1.68 14.21 8.32
N ASN A 276 -1.25 15.27 7.62
CA ASN A 276 -1.94 15.79 6.44
C ASN A 276 -2.02 14.78 5.29
N HIS A 277 -1.02 13.91 5.13
CA HIS A 277 -1.03 12.84 4.14
C HIS A 277 -2.19 11.85 4.39
N ASN A 278 -2.54 11.56 5.65
CA ASN A 278 -3.68 10.70 5.98
C ASN A 278 -5.01 11.43 5.80
N VAL A 279 -5.05 12.75 6.01
CA VAL A 279 -6.21 13.56 5.64
C VAL A 279 -6.44 13.52 4.13
N GLN A 280 -5.39 13.66 3.31
CA GLN A 280 -5.48 13.53 1.84
C GLN A 280 -5.98 12.14 1.41
N ASN A 281 -5.43 11.06 1.98
CA ASN A 281 -5.93 9.70 1.74
C ASN A 281 -7.43 9.56 2.07
N CYS A 282 -7.87 10.19 3.16
CA CYS A 282 -9.28 10.24 3.54
C CYS A 282 -10.13 10.99 2.52
N LEU A 283 -9.66 12.12 1.99
CA LEU A 283 -10.40 12.88 0.97
C LEU A 283 -10.57 12.10 -0.33
N ALA A 284 -9.60 11.26 -0.70
CA ALA A 284 -9.74 10.33 -1.81
C ALA A 284 -10.89 9.32 -1.59
N ALA A 285 -10.98 8.77 -0.37
CA ALA A 285 -12.07 7.85 0.01
C ALA A 285 -13.44 8.56 0.04
N VAL A 286 -13.48 9.81 0.46
CA VAL A 286 -14.69 10.65 0.42
C VAL A 286 -15.11 10.90 -1.04
N ALA A 287 -14.16 11.22 -1.92
CA ALA A 287 -14.43 11.50 -3.32
C ALA A 287 -15.09 10.29 -4.02
N ILE A 288 -14.55 9.08 -3.86
CA ILE A 288 -15.17 7.89 -4.45
C ILE A 288 -16.52 7.56 -3.79
N GLY A 289 -16.66 7.78 -2.47
CA GLY A 289 -17.93 7.57 -1.78
C GLY A 289 -19.04 8.46 -2.33
N LEU A 290 -18.76 9.74 -2.51
CA LEU A 290 -19.70 10.72 -3.08
C LEU A 290 -20.01 10.38 -4.54
N GLU A 291 -18.99 10.00 -5.32
CA GLU A 291 -19.14 9.61 -6.72
C GLU A 291 -20.07 8.41 -6.90
N LEU A 292 -20.04 7.45 -5.98
CA LEU A 292 -20.93 6.29 -5.98
C LEU A 292 -22.29 6.55 -5.31
N GLY A 293 -22.60 7.81 -4.98
CA GLY A 293 -23.87 8.21 -4.40
C GLY A 293 -24.04 7.84 -2.91
N ILE A 294 -22.96 7.51 -2.21
CA ILE A 294 -23.02 7.22 -0.77
C ILE A 294 -23.25 8.54 -0.02
N SER A 295 -24.28 8.57 0.83
CA SER A 295 -24.56 9.74 1.66
C SER A 295 -23.37 10.09 2.55
N PHE A 296 -23.09 11.38 2.74
CA PHE A 296 -21.98 11.84 3.59
C PHE A 296 -22.05 11.27 5.02
N LYS A 297 -23.25 11.04 5.56
CA LYS A 297 -23.45 10.39 6.87
C LYS A 297 -22.79 9.01 6.94
N LYS A 298 -23.00 8.17 5.90
CA LYS A 298 -22.40 6.83 5.80
C LYS A 298 -20.91 6.89 5.52
N ILE A 299 -20.46 7.81 4.66
CA ILE A 299 -19.02 8.06 4.41
C ILE A 299 -18.32 8.38 5.73
N LYS A 300 -18.86 9.35 6.48
CA LYS A 300 -18.36 9.75 7.80
C LYS A 300 -18.31 8.55 8.76
N GLN A 301 -19.37 7.76 8.84
CA GLN A 301 -19.42 6.58 9.70
C GLN A 301 -18.29 5.60 9.36
N GLY A 302 -18.09 5.26 8.08
CA GLY A 302 -17.03 4.34 7.66
C GLY A 302 -15.63 4.84 8.00
N LEU A 303 -15.38 6.14 7.83
CA LEU A 303 -14.10 6.77 8.15
C LEU A 303 -13.83 6.86 9.65
N GLU A 304 -14.85 7.16 10.46
CA GLU A 304 -14.72 7.24 11.92
C GLU A 304 -14.59 5.85 12.57
N SER A 305 -15.13 4.79 11.93
CA SER A 305 -14.97 3.40 12.37
C SER A 305 -13.70 2.71 11.85
N PHE A 306 -12.95 3.35 10.96
CA PHE A 306 -11.76 2.77 10.35
C PHE A 306 -10.66 2.55 11.42
N PRO A 307 -10.16 1.33 11.65
CA PRO A 307 -9.26 1.04 12.76
C PRO A 307 -7.80 1.47 12.54
N GLY A 308 -7.45 2.00 11.36
CA GLY A 308 -6.07 2.31 10.98
C GLY A 308 -5.42 1.23 10.10
N VAL A 309 -4.13 1.42 9.79
CA VAL A 309 -3.27 0.44 9.09
C VAL A 309 -2.01 0.18 9.92
N HIS A 310 -1.62 -1.09 10.09
CA HIS A 310 -0.41 -1.42 10.84
C HIS A 310 0.81 -0.79 10.17
N ARG A 311 1.79 -0.38 10.97
CA ARG A 311 3.01 0.27 10.48
C ARG A 311 2.73 1.53 9.65
N ARG A 312 1.64 2.26 9.90
CA ARG A 312 1.37 3.58 9.31
C ARG A 312 1.09 4.55 10.44
N MET A 313 2.15 5.16 10.95
CA MET A 313 2.18 5.99 12.14
C MET A 313 1.51 5.27 13.33
N GLU A 314 1.92 4.03 13.58
CA GLU A 314 1.35 3.19 14.63
C GLU A 314 2.00 3.56 15.98
N LYS A 315 1.20 4.00 16.97
CA LYS A 315 1.68 4.11 18.37
C LYS A 315 1.81 2.68 18.91
N VAL A 316 3.04 2.19 18.97
CA VAL A 316 3.38 0.85 19.48
C VAL A 316 3.11 0.76 20.98
N GLY A 317 3.35 1.86 21.69
CA GLY A 317 3.02 1.98 23.11
C GLY A 317 3.84 3.06 23.79
N GLU A 318 3.86 3.00 25.11
CA GLU A 318 4.50 3.98 25.96
C GLU A 318 5.12 3.28 27.16
N LYS A 319 6.39 3.58 27.44
CA LYS A 319 7.10 2.97 28.57
C LYS A 319 8.10 3.94 29.18
N GLY A 320 8.09 4.08 30.50
CA GLY A 320 9.04 4.94 31.21
C GLY A 320 8.99 6.42 30.78
N GLY A 321 7.80 6.91 30.38
CA GLY A 321 7.63 8.26 29.84
C GLY A 321 8.13 8.45 28.40
N VAL A 322 8.43 7.37 27.67
CA VAL A 322 8.89 7.38 26.27
C VAL A 322 7.78 6.87 25.36
N LEU A 323 7.54 7.57 24.26
CA LEU A 323 6.58 7.17 23.24
C LEU A 323 7.27 6.39 22.12
N TYR A 324 6.71 5.22 21.77
CA TYR A 324 7.24 4.37 20.70
C TYR A 324 6.29 4.33 19.51
N PHE A 325 6.83 4.59 18.32
CA PHE A 325 6.11 4.57 17.05
C PHE A 325 6.78 3.64 16.05
N ASP A 326 5.98 3.09 15.13
CA ASP A 326 6.45 2.30 14.00
C ASP A 326 5.77 2.75 12.71
N ASP A 327 6.57 2.95 11.67
CA ASP A 327 6.10 3.35 10.35
C ASP A 327 6.86 2.62 9.23
N TYR A 328 6.12 2.22 8.21
CA TYR A 328 6.59 1.50 7.03
C TYR A 328 7.39 2.39 6.07
N GLY A 329 7.35 3.71 6.28
CA GLY A 329 8.00 4.75 5.50
C GLY A 329 9.43 4.38 5.17
N HIS A 330 9.70 4.24 3.88
CA HIS A 330 10.99 3.80 3.36
C HIS A 330 11.41 4.59 2.12
N HIS A 331 10.56 5.50 1.66
CA HIS A 331 10.89 6.55 0.70
C HIS A 331 11.15 7.89 1.44
N PRO A 332 12.04 8.77 0.95
CA PRO A 332 12.33 10.06 1.58
C PRO A 332 11.09 10.89 1.90
N THR A 333 10.11 10.95 0.98
CA THR A 333 8.86 11.71 1.18
C THR A 333 8.02 11.14 2.32
N GLU A 334 7.90 9.82 2.44
CA GLU A 334 7.16 9.18 3.53
C GLU A 334 7.81 9.50 4.88
N ILE A 335 9.14 9.38 4.96
CA ILE A 335 9.93 9.66 6.16
C ILE A 335 9.75 11.11 6.59
N ALA A 336 9.90 12.05 5.66
CA ALA A 336 9.75 13.48 5.92
C ALA A 336 8.34 13.81 6.43
N ALA A 337 7.29 13.25 5.81
CA ALA A 337 5.91 13.49 6.21
C ALA A 337 5.61 12.98 7.62
N VAL A 338 6.13 11.79 7.97
CA VAL A 338 5.96 11.19 9.30
C VAL A 338 6.69 11.99 10.38
N LEU A 339 7.95 12.36 10.13
CA LEU A 339 8.75 13.12 11.09
C LEU A 339 8.21 14.54 11.28
N ALA A 340 7.75 15.21 10.22
CA ALA A 340 7.08 16.51 10.31
C ALA A 340 5.82 16.41 11.18
N THR A 341 5.01 15.37 10.99
CA THR A 341 3.81 15.13 11.81
C THR A 341 4.16 14.93 13.29
N LEU A 342 5.23 14.19 13.60
CA LEU A 342 5.72 14.02 14.98
C LEU A 342 6.20 15.34 15.58
N ARG A 343 6.98 16.12 14.82
CA ARG A 343 7.52 17.42 15.29
C ARG A 343 6.42 18.41 15.60
N GLU A 344 5.47 18.59 14.70
CA GLU A 344 4.37 19.53 14.92
C GLU A 344 3.51 19.12 16.13
N ARG A 345 3.32 17.81 16.36
CA ARG A 345 2.59 17.32 17.53
C ARG A 345 3.37 17.43 18.83
N PHE A 346 4.67 17.21 18.78
CA PHE A 346 5.53 17.18 19.96
C PHE A 346 6.69 18.15 19.80
N PRO A 347 6.40 19.47 19.71
CA PRO A 347 7.40 20.47 19.35
C PRO A 347 8.58 20.51 20.32
N LYS A 348 8.33 20.18 21.59
CA LYS A 348 9.31 20.18 22.68
C LYS A 348 9.95 18.83 22.98
N HIS A 349 9.49 17.74 22.37
CA HIS A 349 10.05 16.41 22.64
C HIS A 349 11.22 16.15 21.70
N ARG A 350 12.16 15.32 22.17
CA ARG A 350 13.26 14.85 21.34
C ARG A 350 12.79 13.67 20.49
N ILE A 351 13.00 13.75 19.19
CA ILE A 351 12.62 12.72 18.20
C ILE A 351 13.88 11.95 17.79
N ILE A 352 13.90 10.66 18.14
CA ILE A 352 14.93 9.68 17.77
C ILE A 352 14.40 8.81 16.62
N ALA A 353 14.85 9.11 15.41
CA ALA A 353 14.51 8.38 14.20
C ALA A 353 15.44 7.18 14.00
N CYS A 354 14.89 5.97 14.11
CA CYS A 354 15.61 4.73 13.85
C CYS A 354 15.31 4.29 12.41
N PHE A 355 16.28 4.41 11.52
CA PHE A 355 16.12 4.16 10.10
C PHE A 355 16.84 2.89 9.66
N GLN A 356 16.08 1.96 9.07
CA GLN A 356 16.63 0.84 8.32
C GLN A 356 16.45 1.11 6.82
N PRO A 357 17.53 1.45 6.10
CA PRO A 357 17.50 1.58 4.64
C PRO A 357 16.96 0.30 3.99
N HIS A 358 16.16 0.41 2.92
CA HIS A 358 15.54 -0.74 2.27
C HIS A 358 15.84 -0.76 0.77
N ARG A 359 16.47 -1.86 0.31
CA ARG A 359 17.05 -2.08 -1.03
C ARG A 359 18.28 -1.23 -1.32
N TYR A 360 19.27 -1.82 -1.98
CA TYR A 360 20.48 -1.11 -2.40
C TYR A 360 20.20 -0.15 -3.56
N THR A 361 19.38 -0.59 -4.51
CA THR A 361 18.97 0.20 -5.70
C THR A 361 18.32 1.52 -5.28
N ARG A 362 17.33 1.48 -4.38
CA ARG A 362 16.64 2.68 -3.87
C ARG A 362 17.61 3.66 -3.23
N ILE A 363 18.51 3.16 -2.38
CA ILE A 363 19.51 4.02 -1.73
C ILE A 363 20.45 4.62 -2.76
N TYR A 364 20.92 3.84 -3.73
CA TYR A 364 21.77 4.34 -4.81
C TYR A 364 21.12 5.54 -5.55
N HIS A 365 19.85 5.44 -5.90
CA HIS A 365 19.16 6.48 -6.66
C HIS A 365 18.73 7.70 -5.83
N LEU A 366 18.44 7.53 -4.54
CA LEU A 366 17.77 8.56 -3.72
C LEU A 366 18.60 9.02 -2.51
N ILE A 367 19.90 8.73 -2.45
CA ILE A 367 20.71 8.99 -1.25
C ILE A 367 20.70 10.45 -0.80
N ASP A 368 20.69 11.39 -1.75
CA ASP A 368 20.67 12.83 -1.45
C ASP A 368 19.29 13.29 -0.95
N ASP A 369 18.22 12.67 -1.45
CA ASP A 369 16.85 12.92 -0.96
C ASP A 369 16.65 12.34 0.44
N PHE A 370 17.17 11.15 0.72
CA PHE A 370 17.19 10.59 2.07
C PHE A 370 17.89 11.52 3.05
N ALA A 371 19.02 12.11 2.66
CA ALA A 371 19.78 13.01 3.51
C ALA A 371 18.92 14.19 4.02
N ARG A 372 18.00 14.69 3.19
CA ARG A 372 17.10 15.81 3.51
C ARG A 372 15.84 15.40 4.26
N SER A 373 15.45 14.12 4.21
CA SER A 373 14.17 13.64 4.77
C SER A 373 14.09 13.63 6.30
N PHE A 374 15.22 13.73 7.00
CA PHE A 374 15.28 13.60 8.46
C PHE A 374 15.27 14.92 9.24
N TYR A 375 15.10 16.07 8.57
CA TYR A 375 15.24 17.40 9.19
C TYR A 375 14.42 17.61 10.47
N SER A 376 13.26 16.96 10.61
CA SER A 376 12.40 17.09 11.79
C SER A 376 12.82 16.22 13.00
N ALA A 377 13.77 15.29 12.81
CA ALA A 377 14.33 14.48 13.88
C ALA A 377 15.47 15.21 14.61
N ASP A 378 15.67 14.92 15.89
CA ASP A 378 16.81 15.45 16.65
C ASP A 378 18.02 14.51 16.57
N LEU A 379 17.78 13.20 16.43
CA LEU A 379 18.82 12.18 16.29
C LEU A 379 18.37 11.12 15.29
N VAL A 380 19.27 10.76 14.37
CA VAL A 380 19.04 9.66 13.43
C VAL A 380 19.99 8.50 13.71
N LEU A 381 19.43 7.33 13.99
CA LEU A 381 20.17 6.07 14.12
C LEU A 381 19.98 5.25 12.84
N VAL A 382 21.07 5.00 12.11
CA VAL A 382 21.04 4.31 10.81
C VAL A 382 21.60 2.89 10.98
N THR A 383 20.85 1.89 10.52
CA THR A 383 21.28 0.49 10.53
C THR A 383 21.93 0.06 9.21
N ASP A 384 22.35 -1.21 9.15
CA ASP A 384 22.60 -1.89 7.89
C ASP A 384 21.39 -1.83 6.94
N ILE A 385 21.67 -1.89 5.64
CA ILE A 385 20.65 -1.91 4.57
C ILE A 385 19.94 -3.26 4.57
N TYR A 386 18.61 -3.25 4.62
CA TYR A 386 17.80 -4.44 4.41
C TYR A 386 17.74 -4.76 2.91
N PRO A 387 18.31 -5.89 2.44
CA PRO A 387 18.55 -6.14 1.03
C PRO A 387 17.29 -6.47 0.23
N ALA A 388 16.25 -7.01 0.87
CA ALA A 388 15.02 -7.46 0.22
C ALA A 388 15.22 -8.37 -1.01
N GLY A 389 16.30 -9.17 -1.03
CA GLY A 389 16.65 -10.07 -2.12
C GLY A 389 17.66 -9.52 -3.14
N GLU A 390 18.04 -8.24 -3.04
CA GLU A 390 19.03 -7.63 -3.92
C GLU A 390 20.46 -8.03 -3.56
N LYS A 391 21.33 -8.05 -4.58
CA LYS A 391 22.77 -8.14 -4.39
C LYS A 391 23.31 -6.77 -3.93
N PRO A 392 24.32 -6.73 -3.04
CA PRO A 392 24.96 -5.49 -2.66
C PRO A 392 25.49 -4.69 -3.86
N ILE A 393 25.33 -3.37 -3.82
CA ILE A 393 25.91 -2.44 -4.79
C ILE A 393 27.20 -1.86 -4.19
N PRO A 394 28.36 -1.94 -4.88
CA PRO A 394 29.61 -1.35 -4.38
C PRO A 394 29.44 0.13 -4.00
N GLY A 395 29.92 0.50 -2.82
CA GLY A 395 29.82 1.87 -2.30
C GLY A 395 28.47 2.24 -1.67
N ILE A 396 27.47 1.36 -1.69
CA ILE A 396 26.16 1.59 -1.06
C ILE A 396 26.03 0.71 0.19
N THR A 397 26.35 1.29 1.34
CA THR A 397 26.34 0.59 2.65
C THR A 397 25.72 1.48 3.73
N GLY A 398 25.27 0.86 4.84
CA GLY A 398 24.73 1.59 5.99
C GLY A 398 25.65 2.72 6.51
N PRO A 399 26.97 2.49 6.65
CA PRO A 399 27.93 3.56 6.98
C PRO A 399 27.93 4.73 5.98
N ILE A 400 27.86 4.46 4.68
CA ILE A 400 27.82 5.50 3.65
C ILE A 400 26.51 6.29 3.72
N VAL A 401 25.39 5.61 3.95
CA VAL A 401 24.10 6.28 4.19
C VAL A 401 24.21 7.22 5.40
N ALA A 402 24.70 6.73 6.54
CA ALA A 402 24.88 7.55 7.73
C ALA A 402 25.81 8.74 7.49
N GLN A 403 26.90 8.55 6.74
CA GLN A 403 27.83 9.62 6.37
C GLN A 403 27.14 10.70 5.51
N ARG A 404 26.33 10.30 4.53
CA ARG A 404 25.60 11.23 3.65
C ARG A 404 24.53 12.01 4.41
N LEU A 405 23.79 11.35 5.29
CA LEU A 405 22.85 12.02 6.20
C LEU A 405 23.59 13.01 7.11
N LYS A 406 24.73 12.62 7.69
CA LYS A 406 25.54 13.48 8.58
C LYS A 406 26.07 14.74 7.88
N ALA A 407 26.21 14.73 6.56
CA ALA A 407 26.64 15.91 5.81
C ALA A 407 25.60 17.05 5.83
N VAL A 408 24.33 16.75 6.11
CA VAL A 408 23.23 17.74 6.11
C VAL A 408 22.37 17.70 7.38
N HIS A 409 22.61 16.73 8.27
CA HIS A 409 21.91 16.59 9.54
C HIS A 409 22.92 16.51 10.70
N PRO A 410 22.74 17.32 11.76
CA PRO A 410 23.77 17.50 12.78
C PRO A 410 24.07 16.25 13.61
N ASP A 411 23.05 15.44 13.92
CA ASP A 411 23.22 14.26 14.79
C ASP A 411 22.74 12.97 14.09
N VAL A 412 23.71 12.21 13.58
CA VAL A 412 23.50 10.96 12.86
C VAL A 412 24.54 9.93 13.31
N LEU A 413 24.08 8.74 13.68
CA LEU A 413 24.92 7.64 14.13
C LEU A 413 24.60 6.37 13.37
N TYR A 414 25.64 5.75 12.81
CA TYR A 414 25.57 4.39 12.33
C TYR A 414 25.64 3.41 13.51
N VAL A 415 24.74 2.43 13.55
CA VAL A 415 24.62 1.49 14.68
C VAL A 415 24.75 0.01 14.27
N GLY A 416 25.08 -0.28 13.00
CA GLY A 416 25.20 -1.64 12.50
C GLY A 416 23.86 -2.36 12.45
N ASP A 417 23.80 -3.57 13.00
CA ASP A 417 22.61 -4.40 12.96
C ASP A 417 21.51 -3.95 13.94
N LEU A 418 20.36 -4.64 13.91
CA LEU A 418 19.25 -4.36 14.84
C LEU A 418 19.62 -4.62 16.31
N ARG A 419 20.66 -5.41 16.61
CA ARG A 419 21.13 -5.62 17.99
C ARG A 419 21.92 -4.40 18.47
N GLY A 420 22.75 -3.82 17.61
CA GLY A 420 23.44 -2.55 17.82
C GLY A 420 22.45 -1.41 18.06
N LEU A 421 21.42 -1.30 17.20
CA LEU A 421 20.33 -0.32 17.39
C LEU A 421 19.66 -0.46 18.77
N ASN A 422 19.25 -1.69 19.13
CA ASN A 422 18.64 -1.95 20.44
C ASN A 422 19.55 -1.58 21.61
N ARG A 423 20.85 -1.89 21.53
CA ARG A 423 21.83 -1.56 22.56
C ARG A 423 21.98 -0.06 22.71
N ARG A 424 22.07 0.66 21.59
CA ARG A 424 22.21 2.11 21.58
C ARG A 424 20.99 2.80 22.17
N LEU A 425 19.79 2.40 21.77
CA LEU A 425 18.54 2.96 22.30
C LEU A 425 18.45 2.83 23.84
N LYS A 426 18.81 1.67 24.39
CA LYS A 426 18.83 1.46 25.86
C LYS A 426 19.77 2.40 26.62
N GLN A 427 20.78 2.96 25.95
CA GLN A 427 21.77 3.84 26.58
C GLN A 427 21.38 5.31 26.52
N ILE A 428 20.58 5.70 25.53
CA ILE A 428 20.38 7.14 25.19
C ILE A 428 18.95 7.62 25.40
N VAL A 429 17.98 6.70 25.43
CA VAL A 429 16.57 7.04 25.56
C VAL A 429 16.26 7.46 26.99
N THR A 430 15.56 8.57 27.14
CA THR A 430 15.18 9.20 28.41
C THR A 430 13.70 9.58 28.42
N PRO A 431 13.05 9.73 29.59
CA PRO A 431 11.66 10.16 29.66
C PRO A 431 11.42 11.46 28.90
N GLY A 432 10.33 11.52 28.11
CA GLY A 432 10.04 12.63 27.20
C GLY A 432 10.57 12.44 25.78
N ASP A 433 11.33 11.37 25.50
CA ASP A 433 11.74 11.04 24.14
C ASP A 433 10.59 10.41 23.33
N ILE A 434 10.69 10.59 22.01
CA ILE A 434 9.91 9.90 21.00
C ILE A 434 10.86 9.04 20.20
N VAL A 435 10.61 7.74 20.17
CA VAL A 435 11.37 6.78 19.35
C VAL A 435 10.48 6.32 18.21
N ILE A 436 10.92 6.50 16.98
CA ILE A 436 10.21 5.97 15.80
C ILE A 436 11.09 5.03 15.00
N THR A 437 10.57 3.84 14.68
CA THR A 437 11.18 2.94 13.70
C THR A 437 10.63 3.20 12.30
N LEU A 438 11.54 3.41 11.34
CA LEU A 438 11.25 3.74 9.95
C LEU A 438 11.88 2.70 9.02
N GLY A 439 11.04 2.04 8.23
CA GLY A 439 11.49 1.16 7.15
C GLY A 439 10.55 0.00 6.88
N ALA A 440 10.64 -0.56 5.67
CA ALA A 440 9.81 -1.67 5.20
C ALA A 440 10.30 -3.06 5.68
N GLY A 441 11.54 -3.15 6.15
CA GLY A 441 12.19 -4.39 6.59
C GLY A 441 11.75 -4.87 7.98
N ASP A 442 12.68 -5.49 8.70
CA ASP A 442 12.44 -6.12 10.00
C ASP A 442 12.65 -5.19 11.21
N ILE A 443 12.97 -3.90 10.97
CA ILE A 443 13.14 -2.87 12.00
C ILE A 443 11.92 -2.71 12.92
N THR A 444 10.70 -2.98 12.44
CA THR A 444 9.45 -3.00 13.23
C THR A 444 9.54 -3.83 14.52
N ARG A 445 10.39 -4.87 14.52
CA ARG A 445 10.62 -5.73 15.71
C ARG A 445 11.29 -4.98 16.86
N VAL A 446 12.05 -3.93 16.56
CA VAL A 446 12.81 -3.14 17.55
C VAL A 446 11.86 -2.32 18.41
N GLY A 447 11.00 -1.50 17.81
CA GLY A 447 10.05 -0.64 18.53
C GLY A 447 9.14 -1.45 19.45
N ARG A 448 8.58 -2.56 18.95
CA ARG A 448 7.72 -3.46 19.73
C ARG A 448 8.46 -4.10 20.91
N ARG A 449 9.71 -4.53 20.72
CA ARG A 449 10.48 -5.20 21.77
C ARG A 449 10.88 -4.25 22.90
N LEU A 450 11.15 -2.98 22.60
CA LEU A 450 11.50 -1.97 23.60
C LEU A 450 10.31 -1.51 24.43
N CYS A 451 9.10 -1.52 23.85
CA CYS A 451 7.88 -1.21 24.60
C CYS A 451 7.42 -2.37 25.51
N LEU A 452 7.58 -3.62 25.08
CA LEU A 452 7.04 -4.81 25.76
C LEU A 452 7.93 -5.40 26.87
N ARG A 453 9.20 -5.01 26.92
CA ARG A 453 10.15 -5.43 27.96
C ARG A 453 10.47 -4.26 28.83
#